data_AF-H9EZV3-F1
#
_entry.id   AF-H9EZV3-F1
#
_cell.length_a   1.000
_cell.length_b   1.000
_cell.length_c   1.000
_cell.angle_alpha   90.00
_cell.angle_beta   90.00
_cell.angle_gamma   90.00
#
_symmetry.space_group_name_H-M   'P 1'
#
loop_
_entity.id
_entity.type
_entity.pdbx_description
1 polymer ?
#
loop_
_entity_poly.entity_id
_entity_poly.type
_entity_poly.pdbx_seq_one_letter_code
_entity_poly.pdbx_strand_id
1 'polypeptide(L)'
;MGDVLSTHLDDARRQHIAEKTGKILTEFLQFYEDQYGVALFNSMRHEIEGTGLPQAQLLWRKVPLDERIIFSGNLFQYQEDSKKWRNRFSLVPHNYGLVLYDNKVAYERQVPPRAVINSAGYKILTSVDQYLELIGNSLPGTMAKSGSAPILKCPTQFPLILWHPYARHYYFCMMTEAEQDKWQAVLQDCIRHCNNGIPEDSKVEGPAFTDAIRMYRQSKELYGTWEMLCGNEVQILSNLVMEELGPELKAELGPRLKGKPQERQRQWIQISDAVYRMVYEQAKA
;
A
#
# COMPACT_ATOMS: atom_id res chain seq x y z
N MET A 1 29.77 9.04 3.28
CA MET A 1 29.03 8.06 2.47
C MET A 1 27.57 8.34 2.73
N GLY A 2 26.81 8.82 1.74
CA GLY A 2 25.40 9.17 1.92
C GLY A 2 24.56 7.93 2.26
N ASP A 3 23.38 8.15 2.83
CA ASP A 3 22.38 7.07 2.92
C ASP A 3 21.91 6.64 1.51
N VAL A 4 21.20 5.52 1.43
CA VAL A 4 20.75 4.95 0.15
C VAL A 4 19.87 5.93 -0.65
N LEU A 5 19.07 6.74 0.03
CA LEU A 5 18.13 7.66 -0.59
C LEU A 5 18.84 8.89 -1.16
N SER A 6 19.73 9.52 -0.40
CA SER A 6 20.56 10.64 -0.85
C SER A 6 21.52 10.25 -1.98
N THR A 7 21.93 8.98 -2.05
CA THR A 7 22.85 8.50 -3.11
C THR A 7 22.11 8.18 -4.41
N HIS A 8 20.90 7.65 -4.35
CA HIS A 8 20.18 7.13 -5.53
C HIS A 8 18.95 7.93 -5.94
N LEU A 9 18.42 8.79 -5.06
CA LEU A 9 17.32 9.72 -5.30
C LEU A 9 17.81 11.14 -5.01
N ASP A 10 18.82 11.58 -5.77
CA ASP A 10 19.26 12.98 -5.81
C ASP A 10 18.22 13.88 -6.50
N ASP A 11 18.39 15.19 -6.44
CA ASP A 11 17.41 16.16 -6.97
C ASP A 11 17.17 15.95 -8.48
N ALA A 12 18.22 15.65 -9.25
CA ALA A 12 18.11 15.36 -10.67
C ALA A 12 17.24 14.11 -10.93
N ARG A 13 17.44 13.05 -10.15
CA ARG A 13 16.63 11.83 -10.24
C ARG A 13 15.19 12.09 -9.84
N ARG A 14 14.99 12.82 -8.75
CA ARG A 14 13.65 13.17 -8.24
C ARG A 14 12.88 13.98 -9.28
N GLN A 15 13.55 14.94 -9.92
CA GLN A 15 12.98 15.72 -11.00
C GLN A 15 12.59 14.85 -12.21
N HIS A 16 13.47 13.95 -12.65
CA HIS A 16 13.18 13.02 -13.75
C HIS A 16 11.97 12.11 -13.45
N ILE A 17 11.88 11.60 -12.22
CA ILE A 17 10.73 10.79 -11.76
C ILE A 17 9.46 11.64 -11.76
N ALA A 18 9.52 12.88 -11.27
CA ALA A 18 8.37 13.78 -11.22
C ALA A 18 7.88 14.16 -12.63
N GLU A 19 8.78 14.39 -13.57
CA GLU A 19 8.43 14.67 -14.97
C GLU A 19 7.73 13.49 -15.64
N LYS A 20 8.21 12.26 -15.43
CA LYS A 20 7.54 11.06 -15.94
C LYS A 20 6.19 10.82 -15.28
N THR A 21 6.13 11.00 -13.97
CA THR A 21 4.87 10.92 -13.20
C THR A 21 3.85 11.91 -13.75
N GLY A 22 4.26 13.16 -13.99
CA GLY A 22 3.38 14.20 -14.55
C GLY A 22 2.85 13.85 -15.94
N LYS A 23 3.66 13.23 -16.80
CA LYS A 23 3.22 12.77 -18.12
C LYS A 23 2.16 11.66 -18.02
N ILE A 24 2.40 10.66 -17.16
CA ILE A 24 1.45 9.57 -16.91
C ILE A 24 0.12 10.12 -16.38
N LEU A 25 0.18 11.00 -15.37
CA LEU A 25 -1.01 11.62 -14.78
C LEU A 25 -1.77 12.48 -15.79
N THR A 26 -1.06 13.26 -16.63
CA THR A 26 -1.71 14.09 -17.66
C THR A 26 -2.46 13.23 -18.68
N GLU A 27 -1.85 12.13 -19.13
CA GLU A 27 -2.49 11.21 -20.06
C GLU A 27 -3.68 10.50 -19.40
N PHE A 28 -3.56 10.06 -18.14
CA PHE A 28 -4.68 9.51 -17.37
C PHE A 28 -5.84 10.51 -17.23
N LEU A 29 -5.54 11.77 -16.90
CA LEU A 29 -6.57 12.79 -16.69
C LEU A 29 -7.39 13.05 -17.96
N GLN A 30 -6.81 12.92 -19.15
CA GLN A 30 -7.57 12.98 -20.40
C GLN A 30 -8.62 11.86 -20.48
N PHE A 31 -8.25 10.62 -20.15
CA PHE A 31 -9.24 9.54 -20.07
C PHE A 31 -10.29 9.81 -18.99
N TYR A 32 -9.91 10.37 -17.85
CA TYR A 32 -10.84 10.68 -16.77
C TYR A 32 -11.86 11.75 -17.17
N GLU A 33 -11.42 12.84 -17.79
CA GLU A 33 -12.29 13.90 -18.31
C GLU A 33 -13.26 13.36 -19.36
N ASP A 34 -12.78 12.52 -20.29
CA ASP A 34 -13.62 11.86 -21.30
C ASP A 34 -14.65 10.91 -20.66
N GLN A 35 -14.26 10.15 -19.63
CA GLN A 35 -15.17 9.21 -18.95
C GLN A 35 -16.17 9.90 -18.02
N TYR A 36 -15.86 11.08 -17.49
CA TYR A 36 -16.71 11.75 -16.51
C TYR A 36 -18.09 12.09 -17.09
N GLY A 37 -18.13 12.64 -18.31
CA GLY A 37 -19.39 12.95 -19.00
C GLY A 37 -20.22 11.71 -19.31
N VAL A 38 -19.57 10.59 -19.65
CA VAL A 38 -20.23 9.31 -19.92
C VAL A 38 -20.84 8.74 -18.63
N ALA A 39 -20.10 8.72 -17.53
CA ALA A 39 -20.59 8.26 -16.23
C ALA A 39 -21.76 9.12 -15.73
N LEU A 40 -21.66 10.44 -15.87
CA LEU A 40 -22.72 11.38 -15.51
C LEU A 40 -23.99 11.12 -16.33
N PHE A 41 -23.86 11.01 -17.65
CA PHE A 41 -25.01 10.73 -18.52
C PHE A 41 -25.69 9.41 -18.15
N ASN A 42 -24.92 8.34 -17.94
CA ASN A 42 -25.47 7.04 -17.57
C ASN A 42 -26.19 7.08 -16.21
N SER A 43 -25.61 7.76 -15.22
CA SER A 43 -26.27 7.95 -13.91
C SER A 43 -27.59 8.70 -14.05
N MET A 44 -27.62 9.83 -14.76
CA MET A 44 -28.85 10.61 -14.97
C MET A 44 -29.89 9.82 -15.75
N ARG A 45 -29.48 9.07 -16.78
CA ARG A 45 -30.38 8.22 -17.56
C ARG A 45 -31.08 7.19 -16.67
N HIS A 46 -30.35 6.49 -15.80
CA HIS A 46 -30.94 5.50 -14.90
C HIS A 46 -31.93 6.11 -13.91
N GLU A 47 -31.69 7.32 -13.44
CA GLU A 47 -32.60 8.03 -12.54
C GLU A 47 -33.86 8.53 -13.25
N ILE A 48 -33.71 9.13 -14.44
CA ILE A 48 -34.82 9.68 -15.23
C ILE A 48 -35.72 8.58 -15.77
N GLU A 49 -35.14 7.50 -16.29
CA GLU A 49 -35.88 6.37 -16.85
C GLU A 49 -36.39 5.41 -15.76
N GLY A 50 -35.97 5.57 -14.50
CA GLY A 50 -36.34 4.68 -13.40
C GLY A 50 -35.78 3.26 -13.55
N THR A 51 -34.65 3.11 -14.24
CA THR A 51 -34.00 1.82 -14.53
C THR A 51 -32.82 1.51 -13.60
N GLY A 52 -32.67 2.27 -12.50
CA GLY A 52 -31.71 1.98 -11.44
C GLY A 52 -31.99 0.66 -10.71
N LEU A 53 -31.08 0.29 -9.79
CA LEU A 53 -31.23 -0.92 -8.99
C LEU A 53 -32.52 -0.88 -8.15
N PRO A 54 -33.23 -2.01 -8.02
CA PRO A 54 -34.42 -2.08 -7.19
C PRO A 54 -34.07 -1.86 -5.72
N GLN A 55 -35.03 -1.33 -4.96
CA GLN A 55 -34.86 -1.13 -3.53
C GLN A 55 -34.63 -2.47 -2.81
N ALA A 56 -33.57 -2.54 -1.99
CA ALA A 56 -33.29 -3.70 -1.17
C ALA A 56 -34.39 -3.93 -0.11
N GLN A 57 -34.61 -5.20 0.24
CA GLN A 57 -35.56 -5.57 1.30
C GLN A 57 -35.04 -5.23 2.70
N LEU A 58 -33.73 -5.35 2.92
CA LEU A 58 -33.09 -5.00 4.17
C LEU A 58 -32.84 -3.50 4.25
N LEU A 59 -33.06 -2.92 5.42
CA LEU A 59 -32.75 -1.52 5.67
C LEU A 59 -31.24 -1.29 5.68
N TRP A 60 -30.80 -0.24 5.01
CA TRP A 60 -29.42 0.21 5.07
C TRP A 60 -29.26 1.25 6.18
N ARG A 61 -28.18 1.10 6.93
CA ARG A 61 -27.82 2.05 7.98
C ARG A 61 -27.49 3.40 7.33
N LYS A 62 -28.17 4.46 7.76
CA LYS A 62 -27.98 5.83 7.23
C LYS A 62 -26.98 6.68 8.00
N VAL A 63 -26.62 6.27 9.22
CA VAL A 63 -25.67 6.96 10.09
C VAL A 63 -24.63 5.94 10.55
N PRO A 64 -23.32 6.21 10.44
CA PRO A 64 -22.27 5.33 10.95
C PRO A 64 -22.50 4.94 12.41
N LEU A 65 -21.92 3.81 12.82
CA LEU A 65 -21.88 3.44 14.24
C LEU A 65 -21.02 4.43 15.02
N ASP A 66 -21.30 4.58 16.32
CA ASP A 66 -20.44 5.34 17.22
C ASP A 66 -18.99 4.85 17.13
N GLU A 67 -18.05 5.78 17.04
CA GLU A 67 -16.64 5.47 16.87
C GLU A 67 -16.08 4.70 18.07
N ARG A 68 -15.48 3.55 17.80
CA ARG A 68 -14.84 2.71 18.82
C ARG A 68 -13.52 2.19 18.31
N ILE A 69 -12.61 1.91 19.24
CA ILE A 69 -11.41 1.15 18.95
C ILE A 69 -11.83 -0.29 18.62
N ILE A 70 -11.43 -0.77 17.45
CA ILE A 70 -11.74 -2.11 16.96
C ILE A 70 -10.91 -3.13 17.73
N PHE A 71 -9.62 -2.87 17.87
CA PHE A 71 -8.69 -3.73 18.59
C PHE A 71 -7.45 -2.96 19.06
N SER A 72 -6.81 -3.44 20.13
CA SER A 72 -5.51 -2.94 20.54
C SER A 72 -4.71 -4.00 21.30
N GLY A 73 -3.40 -3.88 21.29
CA GLY A 73 -2.49 -4.82 21.96
C GLY A 73 -1.04 -4.45 21.73
N ASN A 74 -0.14 -5.13 22.43
CA ASN A 74 1.29 -4.94 22.27
C ASN A 74 1.81 -5.81 21.11
N LEU A 75 2.65 -5.25 20.26
CA LEU A 75 3.37 -5.96 19.19
C LEU A 75 4.86 -5.63 19.27
N PHE A 76 5.72 -6.61 19.01
CA PHE A 76 7.11 -6.31 18.72
C PHE A 76 7.22 -5.91 17.26
N GLN A 77 7.73 -4.71 17.00
CA GLN A 77 8.00 -4.20 15.66
C GLN A 77 9.50 -4.14 15.41
N TYR A 78 9.95 -4.61 14.25
CA TYR A 78 11.31 -4.39 13.80
C TYR A 78 11.49 -2.96 13.27
N GLN A 79 12.44 -2.22 13.82
CA GLN A 79 12.79 -0.89 13.33
C GLN A 79 13.97 -0.96 12.37
N GLU A 80 13.77 -0.56 11.12
CA GLU A 80 14.81 -0.65 10.09
C GLU A 80 16.03 0.25 10.37
N ASP A 81 15.81 1.43 10.96
CA ASP A 81 16.87 2.41 11.24
C ASP A 81 17.83 1.91 12.31
N SER A 82 17.29 1.33 13.39
CA SER A 82 18.07 0.85 14.54
C SER A 82 18.42 -0.63 14.48
N LYS A 83 17.83 -1.37 13.51
CA LYS A 83 17.90 -2.84 13.38
C LYS A 83 17.54 -3.57 14.67
N LYS A 84 16.58 -3.04 15.43
CA LYS A 84 16.14 -3.56 16.73
C LYS A 84 14.64 -3.80 16.75
N TRP A 85 14.25 -4.85 17.47
CA TRP A 85 12.86 -5.09 17.83
C TRP A 85 12.49 -4.23 19.03
N ARG A 86 11.35 -3.54 18.93
CA ARG A 86 10.79 -2.72 20.00
C ARG A 86 9.34 -3.10 20.25
N ASN A 87 8.95 -3.12 21.51
CA ASN A 87 7.54 -3.21 21.85
C ASN A 87 6.82 -1.92 21.41
N ARG A 88 5.64 -2.07 20.84
CA ARG A 88 4.74 -1.00 20.39
C ARG A 88 3.35 -1.29 20.90
N PHE A 89 2.70 -0.28 21.44
CA PHE A 89 1.26 -0.36 21.66
C PHE A 89 0.58 -0.07 20.34
N SER A 90 -0.03 -1.09 19.77
CA SER A 90 -0.67 -1.08 18.45
C SER A 90 -2.18 -1.00 18.64
N LEU A 91 -2.82 -0.15 17.85
CA LEU A 91 -4.25 0.12 17.95
C LEU A 91 -4.87 0.23 16.55
N VAL A 92 -6.07 -0.30 16.41
CA VAL A 92 -6.91 -0.16 15.21
C VAL A 92 -8.15 0.66 15.60
N PRO A 93 -8.27 1.93 15.17
CA PRO A 93 -9.43 2.77 15.43
C PRO A 93 -10.59 2.42 14.48
N HIS A 94 -11.71 3.13 14.63
CA HIS A 94 -12.96 2.92 13.88
C HIS A 94 -12.81 2.93 12.35
N ASN A 95 -11.77 3.60 11.83
CA ASN A 95 -11.47 3.72 10.39
C ASN A 95 -10.45 2.69 9.88
N TYR A 96 -10.15 1.66 10.68
CA TYR A 96 -9.27 0.54 10.32
C TYR A 96 -7.81 0.89 9.99
N GLY A 97 -7.34 2.11 10.28
CA GLY A 97 -5.90 2.40 10.22
C GLY A 97 -5.13 1.64 11.30
N LEU A 98 -3.89 1.21 11.02
CA LEU A 98 -3.02 0.65 12.05
C LEU A 98 -2.16 1.78 12.67
N VAL A 99 -2.41 2.08 13.94
CA VAL A 99 -1.73 3.15 14.69
C VAL A 99 -0.76 2.56 15.69
N LEU A 100 0.49 3.02 15.67
CA LEU A 100 1.57 2.50 16.52
C LEU A 100 2.08 3.58 17.48
N TYR A 101 2.01 3.32 18.78
CA TYR A 101 2.58 4.14 19.84
C TYR A 101 3.81 3.46 20.45
N ASP A 102 4.65 4.25 21.14
CA ASP A 102 5.80 3.68 21.86
C ASP A 102 5.39 2.67 22.93
N ASN A 103 4.31 2.96 23.65
CA ASN A 103 3.70 2.10 24.67
C ASN A 103 2.31 2.66 25.02
N LYS A 104 1.56 1.92 25.85
CA LYS A 104 0.20 2.28 26.27
C LYS A 104 0.14 3.60 27.05
N VAL A 105 1.14 3.88 27.89
CA VAL A 105 1.21 5.13 28.68
C VAL A 105 1.36 6.35 27.77
N ALA A 106 2.14 6.24 26.69
CA ALA A 106 2.28 7.31 25.70
C ALA A 106 0.93 7.60 25.01
N TYR A 107 0.17 6.56 24.68
CA TYR A 107 -1.19 6.69 24.15
C TYR A 107 -2.13 7.38 25.14
N GLU A 108 -2.16 6.95 26.41
CA GLU A 108 -3.01 7.54 27.46
C GLU A 108 -2.67 9.02 27.73
N ARG A 109 -1.39 9.38 27.59
CA ARG A 109 -0.89 10.77 27.67
C ARG A 109 -1.09 11.57 26.38
N GLN A 110 -1.79 11.02 25.38
CA GLN A 110 -2.08 11.67 24.10
C GLN A 110 -0.81 12.11 23.34
N VAL A 111 0.28 11.38 23.53
CA VAL A 111 1.51 11.58 22.75
C VAL A 111 1.23 11.18 21.30
N PRO A 112 1.70 11.95 20.29
CA PRO A 112 1.51 11.58 18.90
C PRO A 112 2.00 10.16 18.58
N PRO A 113 1.30 9.42 17.71
CA PRO A 113 1.72 8.09 17.31
C PRO A 113 3.04 8.14 16.54
N ARG A 114 3.81 7.04 16.60
CA ARG A 114 5.04 6.85 15.83
C ARG A 114 4.75 6.57 14.36
N ALA A 115 3.64 5.91 14.08
CA ALA A 115 3.20 5.63 12.72
C ALA A 115 1.67 5.50 12.67
N VAL A 116 1.10 5.93 11.54
CA VAL A 116 -0.28 5.66 11.15
C VAL A 116 -0.20 5.02 9.77
N ILE A 117 -0.71 3.80 9.65
CA ILE A 117 -0.55 2.96 8.47
C ILE A 117 -1.92 2.71 7.87
N ASN A 118 -2.12 3.16 6.63
CA ASN A 118 -3.20 2.69 5.77
C ASN A 118 -2.70 1.43 5.06
N SER A 119 -3.46 0.33 5.16
CA SER A 119 -3.06 -0.99 4.66
C SER A 119 -3.66 -1.35 3.30
N ALA A 120 -4.11 -0.39 2.50
CA ALA A 120 -4.54 -0.66 1.13
C ALA A 120 -3.38 -1.25 0.31
N GLY A 121 -3.65 -2.25 -0.52
CA GLY A 121 -2.65 -2.93 -1.35
C GLY A 121 -1.66 -3.82 -0.60
N TYR A 122 -1.75 -3.93 0.73
CA TYR A 122 -0.87 -4.79 1.51
C TYR A 122 -1.33 -6.26 1.49
N LYS A 123 -0.37 -7.18 1.68
CA LYS A 123 -0.58 -8.60 1.94
C LYS A 123 0.06 -9.00 3.27
N ILE A 124 -0.56 -9.94 3.98
CA ILE A 124 -0.04 -10.49 5.24
C ILE A 124 0.72 -11.78 4.95
N LEU A 125 1.90 -11.92 5.55
CA LEU A 125 2.68 -13.14 5.57
C LEU A 125 2.98 -13.53 7.01
N THR A 126 2.80 -14.81 7.35
CA THR A 126 3.01 -15.35 8.70
C THR A 126 4.30 -16.16 8.83
N SER A 127 5.14 -16.14 7.79
CA SER A 127 6.45 -16.77 7.77
C SER A 127 7.48 -15.84 7.15
N VAL A 128 8.68 -15.81 7.75
CA VAL A 128 9.83 -15.09 7.19
C VAL A 128 10.29 -15.73 5.88
N ASP A 129 10.20 -17.06 5.75
CA ASP A 129 10.62 -17.76 4.53
C ASP A 129 9.72 -17.42 3.35
N GLN A 130 8.39 -17.38 3.56
CA GLN A 130 7.43 -16.92 2.55
C GLN A 130 7.72 -15.49 2.11
N TYR A 131 8.06 -14.61 3.05
CA TYR A 131 8.47 -13.24 2.74
C TYR A 131 9.75 -13.19 1.91
N LEU A 132 10.78 -13.93 2.30
CA LEU A 132 12.05 -13.97 1.58
C LEU A 132 11.92 -14.56 0.18
N GLU A 133 11.05 -15.57 -0.01
CA GLU A 133 10.71 -16.12 -1.33
C GLU A 133 10.03 -15.07 -2.20
N LEU A 134 9.03 -14.37 -1.66
CA LEU A 134 8.30 -13.32 -2.37
C LEU A 134 9.22 -12.19 -2.85
N ILE A 135 10.12 -11.70 -1.98
CA ILE A 135 11.08 -10.65 -2.37
C ILE A 135 12.31 -11.19 -3.11
N GLY A 136 12.52 -12.51 -3.12
CA GLY A 136 13.68 -13.18 -3.72
C GLY A 136 13.87 -12.79 -5.19
N ASN A 137 12.76 -12.68 -5.92
CA ASN A 137 12.72 -12.35 -7.35
C ASN A 137 12.58 -10.85 -7.63
N SER A 138 12.64 -9.99 -6.60
CA SER A 138 12.42 -8.55 -6.76
C SER A 138 13.50 -7.84 -7.58
N LEU A 139 14.73 -8.36 -7.62
CA LEU A 139 15.85 -7.84 -8.41
C LEU A 139 16.40 -8.94 -9.35
N PRO A 140 16.73 -8.61 -10.61
CA PRO A 140 17.32 -9.58 -11.53
C PRO A 140 18.69 -10.07 -11.05
N GLY A 141 18.98 -11.37 -11.24
CA GLY A 141 20.26 -11.99 -10.86
C GLY A 141 20.38 -12.36 -9.37
N THR A 142 19.26 -12.38 -8.64
CA THR A 142 19.23 -12.54 -7.16
C THR A 142 18.80 -13.95 -6.74
N MET A 143 19.01 -14.99 -7.56
CA MET A 143 18.84 -16.38 -7.12
C MET A 143 19.80 -16.62 -5.95
N ALA A 144 19.25 -16.64 -4.74
CA ALA A 144 20.02 -16.88 -3.53
C ALA A 144 20.62 -18.29 -3.63
N LYS A 145 21.95 -18.39 -3.60
CA LYS A 145 22.61 -19.66 -3.26
C LYS A 145 22.12 -20.04 -1.86
N SER A 146 21.60 -21.26 -1.70
CA SER A 146 21.13 -21.80 -0.42
C SER A 146 22.19 -21.59 0.66
N GLY A 147 21.82 -20.94 1.77
CA GLY A 147 22.71 -20.76 2.94
C GLY A 147 23.08 -19.32 3.33
N SER A 148 22.43 -18.28 2.80
CA SER A 148 22.63 -16.92 3.35
C SER A 148 21.92 -16.76 4.69
N ALA A 149 22.64 -16.28 5.72
CA ALA A 149 22.07 -15.98 7.04
C ALA A 149 20.85 -15.04 6.95
N PRO A 150 19.76 -15.29 7.71
CA PRO A 150 18.53 -14.51 7.60
C PRO A 150 18.74 -13.06 8.08
N ILE A 151 18.42 -12.08 7.22
CA ILE A 151 18.46 -10.65 7.58
C ILE A 151 17.45 -10.29 8.67
N LEU A 152 16.29 -10.95 8.66
CA LEU A 152 15.24 -10.73 9.65
C LEU A 152 15.19 -11.92 10.61
N LYS A 153 15.79 -11.75 11.80
CA LYS A 153 15.64 -12.71 12.89
C LYS A 153 14.56 -12.23 13.84
N CYS A 154 13.43 -12.92 13.84
CA CYS A 154 12.32 -12.65 14.75
C CYS A 154 12.66 -13.15 16.17
N PRO A 155 12.37 -12.37 17.23
CA PRO A 155 12.51 -12.80 18.61
C PRO A 155 11.62 -13.99 18.99
N THR A 156 10.52 -14.19 18.26
CA THR A 156 9.52 -15.22 18.51
C THR A 156 9.26 -16.05 17.24
N GLN A 157 8.55 -17.16 17.42
CA GLN A 157 8.17 -18.08 16.32
C GLN A 157 6.95 -17.61 15.53
N PHE A 158 6.32 -16.51 15.92
CA PHE A 158 5.03 -16.06 15.41
C PHE A 158 5.14 -14.70 14.71
N PRO A 159 5.76 -14.62 13.52
CA PRO A 159 5.93 -13.36 12.80
C PRO A 159 4.65 -12.96 12.06
N LEU A 160 4.47 -11.66 11.84
CA LEU A 160 3.45 -11.14 10.94
C LEU A 160 4.05 -9.98 10.14
N ILE A 161 4.10 -10.16 8.83
CA ILE A 161 4.76 -9.22 7.91
C ILE A 161 3.71 -8.63 6.98
N LEU A 162 3.68 -7.29 6.89
CA LEU A 162 2.89 -6.55 5.91
C LEU A 162 3.79 -6.21 4.73
N TRP A 163 3.51 -6.82 3.58
CA TRP A 163 4.20 -6.59 2.31
C TRP A 163 3.34 -5.74 1.39
N HIS A 164 3.94 -4.82 0.63
CA HIS A 164 3.28 -4.05 -0.43
C HIS A 164 4.22 -4.05 -1.66
N PRO A 165 3.73 -4.10 -2.90
CA PRO A 165 4.60 -4.12 -4.08
C PRO A 165 5.48 -2.87 -4.27
N TYR A 166 5.19 -1.77 -3.58
CA TYR A 166 5.76 -0.44 -3.86
C TYR A 166 6.13 0.32 -2.58
N ALA A 167 5.22 0.35 -1.60
CA ALA A 167 5.43 0.99 -0.31
C ALA A 167 6.32 0.15 0.63
N ARG A 168 6.77 0.76 1.74
CA ARG A 168 7.58 0.06 2.75
C ARG A 168 6.84 -1.15 3.34
N HIS A 169 7.63 -2.13 3.76
CA HIS A 169 7.12 -3.28 4.49
C HIS A 169 7.17 -3.04 6.00
N TYR A 170 6.31 -3.75 6.74
CA TYR A 170 6.31 -3.73 8.21
C TYR A 170 6.48 -5.14 8.74
N TYR A 171 7.30 -5.29 9.78
CA TYR A 171 7.61 -6.59 10.37
C TYR A 171 7.23 -6.58 11.84
N PHE A 172 6.33 -7.49 12.20
CA PHE A 172 5.85 -7.70 13.56
C PHE A 172 6.15 -9.12 14.02
N CYS A 173 6.18 -9.34 15.34
CA CYS A 173 6.12 -10.67 15.92
C CYS A 173 5.35 -10.66 17.25
N MET A 174 4.67 -11.78 17.51
CA MET A 174 3.76 -11.97 18.65
C MET A 174 4.35 -13.00 19.62
N MET A 175 3.90 -13.02 20.87
CA MET A 175 4.43 -13.98 21.86
C MET A 175 3.81 -15.37 21.71
N THR A 176 2.59 -15.44 21.18
CA THR A 176 1.82 -16.68 21.06
C THR A 176 1.15 -16.79 19.68
N GLU A 177 0.83 -18.02 19.28
CA GLU A 177 0.04 -18.33 18.09
C GLU A 177 -1.34 -17.67 18.14
N ALA A 178 -2.03 -17.73 19.28
CA ALA A 178 -3.33 -17.10 19.47
C ALA A 178 -3.31 -15.58 19.24
N GLU A 179 -2.24 -14.90 19.65
CA GLU A 179 -2.04 -13.47 19.34
C GLU A 179 -1.79 -13.25 17.84
N GLN A 180 -1.00 -14.12 17.20
CA GLN A 180 -0.72 -14.04 15.76
C GLN A 180 -2.02 -14.20 14.95
N ASP A 181 -2.82 -15.22 15.24
CA ASP A 181 -4.11 -15.47 14.58
C ASP A 181 -5.06 -14.29 14.77
N LYS A 182 -5.14 -13.75 16.00
CA LYS A 182 -6.00 -12.61 16.29
C LYS A 182 -5.59 -11.38 15.51
N TRP A 183 -4.30 -11.05 15.50
CA TRP A 183 -3.77 -9.92 14.76
C TRP A 183 -3.84 -10.12 13.25
N GLN A 184 -3.66 -11.33 12.75
CA GLN A 184 -3.84 -11.66 11.35
C GLN A 184 -5.27 -11.37 10.90
N ALA A 185 -6.28 -11.84 11.63
CA ALA A 185 -7.68 -11.57 11.30
C ALA A 185 -8.00 -10.05 11.32
N VAL A 186 -7.54 -9.34 12.37
CA VAL A 186 -7.74 -7.89 12.48
C VAL A 186 -7.08 -7.14 11.33
N LEU A 187 -5.85 -7.50 10.95
CA LEU A 187 -5.14 -6.83 9.86
C LEU A 187 -5.71 -7.21 8.48
N GLN A 188 -6.25 -8.42 8.31
CA GLN A 188 -7.01 -8.77 7.11
C GLN A 188 -8.25 -7.88 6.96
N ASP A 189 -8.95 -7.59 8.06
CA ASP A 189 -10.07 -6.65 8.05
C ASP A 189 -9.61 -5.23 7.73
N CYS A 190 -8.45 -4.81 8.25
CA CYS A 190 -7.87 -3.51 7.92
C CYS A 190 -7.55 -3.39 6.42
N ILE A 191 -6.88 -4.39 5.84
CA ILE A 191 -6.58 -4.44 4.40
C ILE A 191 -7.87 -4.39 3.59
N ARG A 192 -8.87 -5.21 3.93
CA ARG A 192 -10.15 -5.24 3.21
C ARG A 192 -10.87 -3.90 3.26
N HIS A 193 -10.92 -3.26 4.44
CA HIS A 193 -11.56 -1.97 4.62
C HIS A 193 -10.84 -0.88 3.82
N CYS A 194 -9.50 -0.80 3.94
CA CYS A 194 -8.72 0.20 3.21
C CYS A 194 -8.71 -0.04 1.70
N ASN A 195 -8.79 -1.29 1.24
CA ASN A 195 -8.90 -1.61 -0.20
C ASN A 195 -10.21 -1.09 -0.80
N ASN A 196 -11.29 -1.05 -0.02
CA ASN A 196 -12.59 -0.53 -0.44
C ASN A 196 -12.66 1.00 -0.31
N GLY A 197 -11.69 1.70 -0.93
CA GLY A 197 -11.53 3.14 -0.82
C GLY A 197 -12.42 3.97 -1.74
N ILE A 198 -13.05 3.35 -2.74
CA ILE A 198 -14.04 3.97 -3.63
C ILE A 198 -15.41 3.36 -3.32
N PRO A 199 -16.43 4.17 -2.93
CA PRO A 199 -17.77 3.66 -2.67
C PRO A 199 -18.38 3.01 -3.92
N GLU A 200 -18.88 1.79 -3.79
CA GLU A 200 -19.51 1.03 -4.89
C GLU A 200 -20.81 1.71 -5.39
N ASP A 201 -21.50 2.45 -4.51
CA ASP A 201 -22.69 3.24 -4.82
C ASP A 201 -22.37 4.65 -5.34
N SER A 202 -21.09 4.97 -5.57
CA SER A 202 -20.70 6.21 -6.24
C SER A 202 -21.32 6.24 -7.64
N LYS A 203 -22.11 7.28 -7.91
CA LYS A 203 -22.90 7.37 -9.13
C LYS A 203 -22.11 7.79 -10.36
N VAL A 204 -21.10 8.64 -10.15
CA VAL A 204 -20.39 9.32 -11.25
C VAL A 204 -18.88 9.20 -11.08
N GLU A 205 -18.34 9.70 -9.97
CA GLU A 205 -16.89 9.78 -9.75
C GLU A 205 -16.21 8.40 -9.76
N GLY A 206 -16.78 7.42 -9.05
CA GLY A 206 -16.22 6.06 -8.97
C GLY A 206 -16.22 5.33 -10.32
N PRO A 207 -17.35 5.25 -11.04
CA PRO A 207 -17.39 4.69 -12.39
C PRO A 207 -16.45 5.41 -13.36
N ALA A 208 -16.47 6.75 -13.39
CA ALA A 208 -15.58 7.52 -14.27
C ALA A 208 -14.10 7.22 -14.00
N PHE A 209 -13.71 7.18 -12.73
CA PHE A 209 -12.34 6.92 -12.31
C PHE A 209 -11.90 5.49 -12.67
N THR A 210 -12.69 4.49 -12.28
CA THR A 210 -12.34 3.08 -12.51
C THR A 210 -12.34 2.71 -13.99
N ASP A 211 -13.25 3.26 -14.80
CA ASP A 211 -13.25 3.10 -16.25
C ASP A 211 -12.08 3.83 -16.93
N ALA A 212 -11.71 5.03 -16.46
CA ALA A 212 -10.53 5.74 -16.96
C ALA A 212 -9.24 4.95 -16.68
N ILE A 213 -9.09 4.36 -15.48
CA ILE A 213 -7.96 3.47 -15.17
C ILE A 213 -7.93 2.28 -16.15
N ARG A 214 -9.09 1.65 -16.38
CA ARG A 214 -9.21 0.54 -17.31
C ARG A 214 -8.81 0.94 -18.73
N MET A 215 -9.32 2.06 -19.25
CA MET A 215 -9.02 2.54 -20.60
C MET A 215 -7.55 2.94 -20.76
N TYR A 216 -6.98 3.62 -19.76
CA TYR A 216 -5.55 3.93 -19.74
C TYR A 216 -4.71 2.66 -19.82
N ARG A 217 -5.00 1.65 -18.97
CA ARG A 217 -4.26 0.38 -18.99
C ARG A 217 -4.42 -0.35 -20.33
N GLN A 218 -5.60 -0.31 -20.93
CA GLN A 218 -5.85 -0.87 -22.26
C GLN A 218 -5.05 -0.16 -23.37
N SER A 219 -4.85 1.16 -23.28
CA SER A 219 -4.00 1.91 -24.23
C SER A 219 -2.52 1.51 -24.12
N LYS A 220 -2.10 0.98 -22.96
CA LYS A 220 -0.80 0.36 -22.71
C LYS A 220 -0.78 -1.16 -22.93
N GLU A 221 -1.77 -1.70 -23.63
CA GLU A 221 -1.91 -3.14 -23.94
C GLU A 221 -2.09 -4.06 -22.71
N LEU A 222 -2.49 -3.50 -21.57
CA LEU A 222 -2.76 -4.24 -20.33
C LEU A 222 -4.26 -4.50 -20.18
N TYR A 223 -4.67 -5.76 -20.37
CA TYR A 223 -6.07 -6.20 -20.32
C TYR A 223 -6.36 -7.09 -19.11
N GLY A 224 -7.61 -7.09 -18.65
CA GLY A 224 -8.10 -7.93 -17.56
C GLY A 224 -8.07 -7.25 -16.19
N THR A 225 -8.49 -8.00 -15.17
CA THR A 225 -8.56 -7.51 -13.78
C THR A 225 -7.19 -7.12 -13.26
N TRP A 226 -7.13 -5.99 -12.56
CA TRP A 226 -5.91 -5.48 -11.97
C TRP A 226 -5.93 -5.60 -10.45
N GLU A 227 -4.98 -6.35 -9.88
CA GLU A 227 -4.89 -6.56 -8.43
C GLU A 227 -4.72 -5.25 -7.64
N MET A 228 -4.07 -4.25 -8.23
CA MET A 228 -3.78 -2.97 -7.57
C MET A 228 -4.85 -1.89 -7.79
N LEU A 229 -6.02 -2.26 -8.34
CA LEU A 229 -7.24 -1.43 -8.30
C LEU A 229 -7.88 -1.51 -6.90
N CYS A 230 -7.12 -1.11 -5.87
CA CYS A 230 -7.54 -1.10 -4.48
C CYS A 230 -6.97 0.10 -3.74
N GLY A 231 -7.71 0.60 -2.75
CA GLY A 231 -7.45 1.87 -2.08
C GLY A 231 -8.36 2.98 -2.59
N ASN A 232 -8.06 4.21 -2.19
CA ASN A 232 -8.68 5.40 -2.78
C ASN A 232 -8.03 5.77 -4.12
N GLU A 233 -8.59 6.78 -4.79
CA GLU A 233 -8.19 7.24 -6.12
C GLU A 233 -6.69 7.56 -6.19
N VAL A 234 -6.17 8.28 -5.19
CA VAL A 234 -4.75 8.66 -5.14
C VAL A 234 -3.84 7.44 -4.97
N GLN A 235 -4.23 6.47 -4.13
CA GLN A 235 -3.49 5.22 -3.96
C GLN A 235 -3.45 4.42 -5.26
N ILE A 236 -4.60 4.34 -5.97
CA ILE A 236 -4.71 3.64 -7.24
C ILE A 236 -3.86 4.33 -8.33
N LEU A 237 -3.89 5.67 -8.42
CA LEU A 237 -3.02 6.41 -9.34
C LEU A 237 -1.54 6.21 -9.02
N SER A 238 -1.20 6.18 -7.74
CA SER A 238 0.17 5.89 -7.31
C SER A 238 0.61 4.48 -7.73
N ASN A 239 -0.29 3.50 -7.61
CA ASN A 239 -0.04 2.14 -8.09
C ASN A 239 0.14 2.10 -9.61
N LEU A 240 -0.66 2.86 -10.36
CA LEU A 240 -0.59 2.93 -11.83
C LEU A 240 0.76 3.47 -12.28
N VAL A 241 1.19 4.60 -11.70
CA VAL A 241 2.49 5.22 -11.99
C VAL A 241 3.64 4.27 -11.62
N MET A 242 3.56 3.57 -10.48
CA MET A 242 4.60 2.64 -10.08
C MET A 242 4.65 1.36 -10.92
N GLU A 243 3.52 0.89 -11.45
CA GLU A 243 3.46 -0.24 -12.41
C GLU A 243 4.26 0.10 -13.68
N GLU A 244 4.18 1.34 -14.15
CA GLU A 244 4.88 1.80 -15.36
C GLU A 244 6.35 2.21 -15.12
N LEU A 245 6.63 2.99 -14.06
CA LEU A 245 7.98 3.49 -13.77
C LEU A 245 8.89 2.47 -13.08
N GLY A 246 8.30 1.55 -12.31
CA GLY A 246 9.02 0.59 -11.48
C GLY A 246 10.03 -0.25 -12.23
N PRO A 247 9.69 -0.88 -13.38
CA PRO A 247 10.60 -1.69 -14.16
C PRO A 247 11.85 -0.93 -14.64
N GLU A 248 11.66 0.28 -15.20
CA GLU A 248 12.76 1.11 -15.70
C GLU A 248 13.68 1.57 -14.55
N LEU A 249 13.09 2.08 -13.47
CA LEU A 249 13.85 2.56 -12.32
C LEU A 249 14.65 1.40 -11.68
N LYS A 250 14.05 0.21 -11.62
CA LYS A 250 14.70 -0.99 -11.13
C LYS A 250 15.86 -1.42 -12.02
N ALA A 251 15.70 -1.38 -13.35
CA ALA A 251 16.75 -1.71 -14.30
C ALA A 251 17.94 -0.73 -14.20
N GLU A 252 17.67 0.56 -13.96
CA GLU A 252 18.72 1.56 -13.85
C GLU A 252 19.44 1.54 -12.48
N LEU A 253 18.70 1.44 -11.38
CA LEU A 253 19.26 1.53 -10.03
C LEU A 253 19.74 0.17 -9.50
N GLY A 254 19.10 -0.93 -9.90
CA GLY A 254 19.42 -2.28 -9.44
C GLY A 254 20.91 -2.65 -9.54
N PRO A 255 21.60 -2.37 -10.67
CA PRO A 255 23.04 -2.60 -10.81
C PRO A 255 23.92 -1.70 -9.92
N ARG A 256 23.40 -0.56 -9.46
CA ARG A 256 24.14 0.41 -8.62
C ARG A 256 24.06 0.08 -7.12
N LEU A 257 23.11 -0.78 -6.73
CA LEU A 257 22.93 -1.22 -5.34
C LEU A 257 24.07 -2.13 -4.91
N LYS A 258 24.69 -1.81 -3.77
CA LYS A 258 25.86 -2.51 -3.23
C LYS A 258 25.48 -3.38 -2.04
N GLY A 259 26.03 -4.59 -2.00
CA GLY A 259 25.90 -5.50 -0.87
C GLY A 259 25.52 -6.91 -1.28
N LYS A 260 25.26 -7.76 -0.29
CA LYS A 260 24.72 -9.11 -0.50
C LYS A 260 23.31 -9.03 -1.14
N PRO A 261 22.84 -10.08 -1.82
CA PRO A 261 21.51 -10.16 -2.43
C PRO A 261 20.38 -9.51 -1.60
N GLN A 262 20.23 -9.93 -0.35
CA GLN A 262 19.15 -9.47 0.53
C GLN A 262 19.34 -8.00 0.99
N GLU A 263 20.58 -7.51 1.08
CA GLU A 263 20.85 -6.09 1.37
C GLU A 263 20.45 -5.20 0.20
N ARG A 264 20.73 -5.64 -1.04
CA ARG A 264 20.29 -4.95 -2.26
C ARG A 264 18.76 -4.93 -2.37
N GLN A 265 18.08 -6.03 -2.01
CA GLN A 265 16.62 -6.08 -1.96
C GLN A 265 16.06 -5.07 -0.94
N ARG A 266 16.64 -4.99 0.26
CA ARG A 266 16.26 -4.01 1.28
C ARG A 266 16.45 -2.57 0.80
N GLN A 267 17.58 -2.27 0.18
CA GLN A 267 17.84 -0.96 -0.43
C GLN A 267 16.81 -0.62 -1.51
N TRP A 268 16.44 -1.58 -2.35
CA TRP A 268 15.40 -1.40 -3.36
C TRP A 268 14.03 -1.10 -2.74
N ILE A 269 13.63 -1.81 -1.68
CA ILE A 269 12.36 -1.54 -0.96
C ILE A 269 12.35 -0.12 -0.40
N GLN A 270 13.45 0.35 0.17
CA GLN A 270 13.57 1.72 0.67
C GLN A 270 13.46 2.78 -0.43
N ILE A 271 14.11 2.55 -1.57
CA ILE A 271 14.00 3.43 -2.74
C ILE A 271 12.56 3.43 -3.27
N SER A 272 11.96 2.26 -3.42
CA SER A 272 10.59 2.08 -3.91
C SER A 272 9.57 2.82 -3.03
N ASP A 273 9.68 2.72 -1.70
CA ASP A 273 8.82 3.44 -0.76
C ASP A 273 8.96 4.96 -0.88
N ALA A 274 10.21 5.45 -1.00
CA ALA A 274 10.47 6.88 -1.16
C ALA A 274 9.88 7.42 -2.47
N VAL A 275 9.98 6.66 -3.57
CA VAL A 275 9.38 7.02 -4.86
C VAL A 275 7.86 6.95 -4.79
N TYR A 276 7.27 5.90 -4.19
CA TYR A 276 5.83 5.76 -4.01
C TYR A 276 5.25 6.98 -3.27
N ARG A 277 5.91 7.47 -2.21
CA ARG A 277 5.46 8.69 -1.51
C ARG A 277 5.55 9.95 -2.35
N MET A 278 6.61 10.11 -3.14
CA MET A 278 6.71 11.26 -4.06
C MET A 278 5.59 11.24 -5.10
N VAL A 279 5.34 10.07 -5.68
CA VAL A 279 4.26 9.86 -6.65
C VAL A 279 2.91 10.13 -6.00
N TYR A 280 2.69 9.65 -4.77
CA TYR A 280 1.44 9.86 -4.04
C TYR A 280 1.15 11.34 -3.83
N GLU A 281 2.12 12.13 -3.35
CA GLU A 281 1.92 13.57 -3.16
C GLU A 281 1.70 14.30 -4.49
N GLN A 282 2.36 13.88 -5.57
CA GLN A 282 2.17 14.47 -6.89
C GLN A 282 0.82 14.09 -7.53
N ALA A 283 0.35 12.86 -7.35
CA ALA A 283 -0.94 12.39 -7.84
C ALA A 283 -2.12 12.99 -7.07
N LYS A 284 -1.88 13.44 -5.83
CA LYS A 284 -2.87 14.11 -4.98
C LYS A 284 -3.04 15.59 -5.30
N ALA A 285 -1.97 16.23 -5.79
CA ALA A 285 -1.90 17.67 -6.05
C ALA A 285 -2.74 18.06 -7.28
#